data_AF-V5XEI9-F1
#
_entry.id   AF-V5XEI9-F1
#
_cell.length_a   1.000
_cell.length_b   1.000
_cell.length_c   1.000
_cell.angle_alpha   90.00
_cell.angle_beta   90.00
_cell.angle_gamma   90.00
#
_symmetry.space_group_name_H-M   'P 1'
#
loop_
_entity.id
_entity.type
_entity.pdbx_description
1 polymer ?
#
loop_
_entity_poly.entity_id
_entity_poly.type
_entity_poly.pdbx_seq_one_letter_code
_entity_poly.pdbx_strand_id
1 'polypeptide(L)'
;MARVRRLLAVAVSSLAVSTTVVGPHASAAPAALPPTTGGFDYQLGGASDVPALAVVVRDSTAQPLAGAYNICYLNGFQTQPGADWSGDRGSALLRDESGTPVADADWPDEYILDPSTPSQRTTILQVLTPGLNRCAANGFDAVEIDNLDTFTRFPAIERAGAMELARSYIALAHGRGLAIGQKNAAELAGIGRGQLGFDFAVTEECAAYDECNAYTGPYGPHVLQIEYVDNLPAPFAAVCAAPDRAPLTILRDRDLTPPGAAGHVYQQCP
;
A
#
# COMPACT_ATOMS: atom_id res chain seq x y z
N MET A 1 -8.14 87.50 28.94
CA MET A 1 -9.01 86.36 28.55
C MET A 1 -8.31 85.68 27.38
N ALA A 2 -7.94 84.41 27.32
CA ALA A 2 -8.21 83.20 28.11
C ALA A 2 -6.92 82.36 28.19
N ARG A 3 -6.66 81.69 29.32
CA ARG A 3 -5.56 80.73 29.49
C ARG A 3 -6.10 79.32 29.31
N VAL A 4 -5.57 78.61 28.31
CA VAL A 4 -5.88 77.21 27.99
C VAL A 4 -5.21 76.29 29.02
N ARG A 5 -5.99 75.48 29.73
CA ARG A 5 -5.50 74.35 30.55
C ARG A 5 -5.50 73.08 29.69
N ARG A 6 -4.32 72.47 29.49
CA ARG A 6 -4.18 71.14 28.87
C ARG A 6 -4.29 70.07 29.96
N LEU A 7 -5.23 69.14 29.80
CA LEU A 7 -5.33 67.90 30.57
C LEU A 7 -4.52 66.81 29.85
N LEU A 8 -3.54 66.20 30.52
CA LEU A 8 -2.89 64.97 30.06
C LEU A 8 -3.73 63.77 30.52
N ALA A 9 -4.14 62.92 29.59
CA ALA A 9 -4.71 61.60 29.87
C ALA A 9 -3.57 60.56 29.86
N VAL A 10 -3.42 59.81 30.95
CA VAL A 10 -2.50 58.68 31.05
C VAL A 10 -3.24 57.42 30.60
N ALA A 11 -2.75 56.78 29.53
CA ALA A 11 -3.26 55.51 29.04
C ALA A 11 -2.55 54.35 29.75
N VAL A 12 -3.30 53.55 30.52
CA VAL A 12 -2.83 52.29 31.11
C VAL A 12 -3.09 51.18 30.09
N SER A 13 -2.03 50.54 29.59
CA SER A 13 -2.13 49.38 28.68
C SER A 13 -2.07 48.09 29.49
N SER A 14 -3.15 47.31 29.46
CA SER A 14 -3.26 46.00 30.09
C SER A 14 -2.67 44.93 29.16
N LEU A 15 -1.59 44.27 29.59
CA LEU A 15 -0.97 43.17 28.85
C LEU A 15 -1.72 41.86 29.17
N ALA A 16 -2.45 41.31 28.22
CA ALA A 16 -3.12 40.02 28.36
C ALA A 16 -2.16 38.87 28.01
N VAL A 17 -1.79 38.06 29.01
CA VAL A 17 -1.00 36.84 28.82
C VAL A 17 -1.96 35.73 28.37
N SER A 18 -1.82 35.28 27.12
CA SER A 18 -2.58 34.14 26.60
C SER A 18 -1.87 32.83 26.92
N THR A 19 -2.42 32.06 27.86
CA THR A 19 -1.98 30.67 28.11
C THR A 19 -2.65 29.75 27.10
N THR A 20 -1.89 29.31 26.10
CA THR A 20 -2.33 28.29 25.14
C THR A 20 -2.45 26.93 25.84
N VAL A 21 -3.67 26.48 26.04
CA VAL A 21 -3.98 25.13 26.51
C VAL A 21 -3.70 24.16 25.37
N VAL A 22 -2.70 23.28 25.54
CA VAL A 22 -2.43 22.18 24.62
C VAL A 22 -3.49 21.11 24.86
N GLY A 23 -4.43 20.97 23.93
CA GLY A 23 -5.44 19.91 23.98
C GLY A 23 -4.83 18.52 23.71
N PRO A 24 -5.45 17.45 24.21
CA PRO A 24 -4.99 16.08 23.93
C PRO A 24 -5.02 15.82 22.42
N HIS A 25 -3.93 15.26 21.88
CA HIS A 25 -3.90 14.78 20.50
C HIS A 25 -5.01 13.73 20.33
N ALA A 26 -6.00 14.05 19.51
CA ALA A 26 -7.01 13.07 19.10
C ALA A 26 -6.26 11.95 18.36
N SER A 27 -6.20 10.76 18.98
CA SER A 27 -5.75 9.56 18.29
C SER A 27 -6.64 9.38 17.08
N ALA A 28 -6.06 9.34 15.87
CA ALA A 28 -6.81 9.04 14.66
C ALA A 28 -7.56 7.72 14.87
N ALA A 29 -8.83 7.67 14.45
CA ALA A 29 -9.57 6.41 14.46
C ALA A 29 -8.82 5.40 13.57
N PRO A 30 -8.73 4.12 13.99
CA PRO A 30 -8.13 3.10 13.15
C PRO A 30 -8.85 3.03 11.80
N ALA A 31 -8.08 2.86 10.72
CA ALA A 31 -8.63 2.75 9.38
C ALA A 31 -9.59 1.55 9.26
N ALA A 32 -10.61 1.69 8.43
CA ALA A 32 -11.57 0.60 8.19
C ALA A 32 -10.86 -0.55 7.46
N LEU A 33 -11.13 -1.80 7.86
CA LEU A 33 -10.63 -2.99 7.18
C LEU A 33 -11.49 -3.34 5.96
N PRO A 34 -10.93 -4.03 4.94
CA PRO A 34 -11.71 -4.46 3.79
C PRO A 34 -12.83 -5.43 4.21
N PRO A 35 -14.02 -5.34 3.59
CA PRO A 35 -15.05 -6.36 3.66
C PRO A 35 -14.51 -7.76 3.40
N THR A 36 -15.09 -8.77 4.07
CA THR A 36 -14.71 -10.17 3.93
C THR A 36 -15.74 -11.00 3.17
N THR A 37 -16.77 -10.34 2.62
CA THR A 37 -17.84 -10.92 1.81
C THR A 37 -18.19 -9.97 0.66
N GLY A 38 -18.80 -10.52 -0.39
CA GLY A 38 -19.17 -9.77 -1.60
C GLY A 38 -18.18 -9.99 -2.75
N GLY A 39 -18.31 -9.18 -3.81
CA GLY A 39 -17.43 -9.27 -4.98
C GLY A 39 -16.05 -8.66 -4.72
N PHE A 40 -15.01 -9.30 -5.23
CA PHE A 40 -13.62 -8.83 -5.20
C PHE A 40 -13.04 -8.86 -6.62
N ASP A 41 -12.23 -7.87 -7.00
CA ASP A 41 -11.44 -7.89 -8.23
C ASP A 41 -10.09 -7.16 -8.07
N TYR A 42 -9.11 -7.59 -8.85
CA TYR A 42 -7.74 -7.06 -8.91
C TYR A 42 -7.51 -6.48 -10.32
N GLN A 43 -7.52 -5.14 -10.42
CA GLN A 43 -7.65 -4.40 -11.69
C GLN A 43 -6.42 -3.55 -11.99
N LEU A 44 -5.26 -4.19 -12.17
CA LEU A 44 -4.01 -3.49 -12.48
C LEU A 44 -3.75 -3.40 -14.00
N GLY A 45 -4.21 -4.36 -14.80
CA GLY A 45 -4.13 -4.34 -16.26
C GLY A 45 -5.15 -3.41 -16.95
N GLY A 46 -5.96 -2.72 -16.15
CA GLY A 46 -6.97 -1.76 -16.61
C GLY A 46 -8.18 -1.72 -15.67
N ALA A 47 -8.52 -0.51 -15.21
CA ALA A 47 -9.69 -0.31 -14.37
C ALA A 47 -10.99 -0.54 -15.16
N SER A 48 -11.96 -1.21 -14.53
CA SER A 48 -13.29 -1.41 -15.10
C SER A 48 -14.38 -1.32 -14.03
N ASP A 49 -15.47 -0.61 -14.33
CA ASP A 49 -16.54 -0.37 -13.38
C ASP A 49 -17.53 -1.54 -13.36
N VAL A 50 -17.04 -2.69 -12.87
CA VAL A 50 -17.85 -3.89 -12.66
C VAL A 50 -18.86 -3.63 -11.54
N PRO A 51 -20.17 -3.80 -11.78
CA PRO A 51 -21.18 -3.58 -10.75
C PRO A 51 -21.02 -4.51 -9.55
N ALA A 52 -21.37 -4.02 -8.36
CA ALA A 52 -21.50 -4.80 -7.12
C ALA A 52 -20.20 -5.44 -6.56
N LEU A 53 -19.03 -4.91 -6.91
CA LEU A 53 -17.81 -5.21 -6.16
C LEU A 53 -17.88 -4.60 -4.76
N ALA A 54 -17.59 -5.42 -3.74
CA ALA A 54 -17.41 -4.98 -2.36
C ALA A 54 -15.98 -4.48 -2.12
N VAL A 55 -14.99 -5.08 -2.79
CA VAL A 55 -13.57 -4.71 -2.70
C VAL A 55 -12.98 -4.65 -4.11
N VAL A 56 -12.15 -3.64 -4.38
CA VAL A 56 -11.36 -3.59 -5.62
C VAL A 56 -9.98 -3.02 -5.35
N VAL A 57 -8.95 -3.62 -5.93
CA VAL A 57 -7.61 -3.02 -6.00
C VAL A 57 -7.43 -2.41 -7.38
N ARG A 58 -6.95 -1.15 -7.42
CA ARG A 58 -6.65 -0.43 -8.65
C ARG A 58 -5.30 0.28 -8.53
N ASP A 59 -4.63 0.45 -9.66
CA ASP A 59 -3.40 1.24 -9.74
C ASP A 59 -3.61 2.68 -9.21
N SER A 60 -2.59 3.25 -8.58
CA SER A 60 -2.61 4.61 -8.03
C SER A 60 -2.88 5.74 -9.03
N THR A 61 -2.83 5.47 -10.34
CA THR A 61 -3.22 6.40 -11.40
C THR A 61 -4.70 6.28 -11.81
N ALA A 62 -5.39 5.22 -11.40
CA ALA A 62 -6.79 4.99 -11.68
C ALA A 62 -7.72 5.71 -10.67
N GLN A 63 -8.97 5.92 -11.08
CA GLN A 63 -10.01 6.42 -10.19
C GLN A 63 -10.56 5.28 -9.32
N PRO A 64 -10.91 5.54 -8.06
CA PRO A 64 -11.61 4.56 -7.23
C PRO A 64 -13.01 4.25 -7.80
N LEU A 65 -13.48 3.04 -7.55
CA LEU A 65 -14.83 2.59 -7.88
C LEU A 65 -15.82 3.05 -6.80
N ALA A 66 -16.82 3.83 -7.20
CA ALA A 66 -17.83 4.32 -6.28
C ALA A 66 -18.61 3.16 -5.62
N GLY A 67 -18.73 3.20 -4.28
CA GLY A 67 -19.50 2.22 -3.51
C GLY A 67 -18.77 0.92 -3.15
N ALA A 68 -17.54 0.74 -3.61
CA ALA A 68 -16.66 -0.34 -3.19
C ALA A 68 -15.66 0.14 -2.12
N TYR A 69 -15.06 -0.80 -1.38
CA TYR A 69 -13.83 -0.56 -0.63
C TYR A 69 -12.64 -0.56 -1.60
N ASN A 70 -11.95 0.57 -1.71
CA ASN A 70 -10.93 0.80 -2.72
C ASN A 70 -9.52 0.70 -2.13
N ILE A 71 -8.71 -0.19 -2.69
CA ILE A 71 -7.29 -0.35 -2.33
C ILE A 71 -6.44 0.23 -3.46
N CYS A 72 -5.56 1.15 -3.11
CA CYS A 72 -4.66 1.83 -4.03
C CYS A 72 -3.33 1.07 -4.13
N TYR A 73 -3.05 0.49 -5.29
CA TYR A 73 -1.78 -0.17 -5.57
C TYR A 73 -0.67 0.85 -5.86
N LEU A 74 0.48 0.67 -5.21
CA LEU A 74 1.73 1.36 -5.50
C LEU A 74 2.87 0.32 -5.50
N ASN A 75 3.81 0.41 -6.44
CA ASN A 75 5.05 -0.34 -6.34
C ASN A 75 6.03 0.41 -5.42
N GLY A 76 6.40 -0.17 -4.28
CA GLY A 76 7.20 0.52 -3.25
C GLY A 76 8.53 -0.14 -2.90
N PHE A 77 8.83 -1.29 -3.50
CA PHE A 77 10.15 -1.94 -3.39
C PHE A 77 10.83 -2.13 -4.75
N GLN A 78 10.13 -1.79 -5.83
CA GLN A 78 10.68 -1.55 -7.17
C GLN A 78 10.14 -0.21 -7.70
N THR A 79 10.73 0.29 -8.79
CA THR A 79 10.30 1.56 -9.37
C THR A 79 8.96 1.40 -10.09
N GLN A 80 8.00 2.26 -9.76
CA GLN A 80 6.77 2.36 -10.53
C GLN A 80 7.01 3.04 -11.90
N PRO A 81 6.38 2.58 -13.00
CA PRO A 81 6.43 3.25 -14.29
C PRO A 81 6.09 4.75 -14.18
N GLY A 82 6.90 5.58 -14.85
CA GLY A 82 6.74 7.04 -14.87
C GLY A 82 7.34 7.78 -13.65
N ALA A 83 7.87 7.08 -12.64
CA ALA A 83 8.62 7.71 -11.56
C ALA A 83 10.04 8.09 -12.00
N ASP A 84 10.47 9.32 -11.68
CA ASP A 84 11.82 9.80 -11.99
C ASP A 84 12.81 9.47 -10.87
N TRP A 85 13.73 8.56 -11.18
CA TRP A 85 14.83 8.11 -10.31
C TRP A 85 16.20 8.64 -10.75
N SER A 86 16.25 9.70 -11.55
CA SER A 86 17.50 10.33 -11.96
C SER A 86 18.15 11.17 -10.85
N GLY A 87 19.43 11.54 -11.06
CA GLY A 87 20.19 12.36 -10.12
C GLY A 87 20.36 11.69 -8.75
N ASP A 88 20.18 12.48 -7.68
CA ASP A 88 20.37 12.02 -6.30
C ASP A 88 19.43 10.87 -5.91
N ARG A 89 18.26 10.78 -6.54
CA ARG A 89 17.30 9.69 -6.28
C ARG A 89 17.84 8.32 -6.68
N GLY A 90 18.72 8.30 -7.69
CA GLY A 90 19.37 7.08 -8.17
C GLY A 90 20.28 6.42 -7.12
N SER A 91 20.59 7.10 -6.01
CA SER A 91 21.31 6.50 -4.88
C SER A 91 20.50 5.43 -4.14
N ALA A 92 19.17 5.44 -4.29
CA ALA A 92 18.27 4.47 -3.69
C ALA A 92 17.89 3.32 -4.62
N LEU A 93 18.54 3.20 -5.79
CA LEU A 93 18.43 2.02 -6.64
C LEU A 93 19.52 1.03 -6.26
N LEU A 94 19.17 -0.26 -6.22
CA LEU A 94 20.15 -1.34 -6.16
C LEU A 94 21.05 -1.25 -7.39
N ARG A 95 22.36 -1.45 -7.18
CA ARG A 95 23.36 -1.42 -8.25
C ARG A 95 24.16 -2.70 -8.28
N ASP A 96 24.49 -3.14 -9.48
CA ASP A 96 25.43 -4.23 -9.69
C ASP A 96 26.89 -3.79 -9.46
N GLU A 97 27.83 -4.72 -9.64
CA GLU A 97 29.27 -4.46 -9.46
C GLU A 97 29.82 -3.38 -10.42
N SER A 98 29.16 -3.15 -11.56
CA SER A 98 29.51 -2.10 -12.52
C SER A 98 28.93 -0.73 -12.15
N GLY A 99 28.08 -0.67 -11.13
CA GLY A 99 27.35 0.52 -10.72
C GLY A 99 26.07 0.76 -11.54
N THR A 100 25.62 -0.21 -12.34
CA THR A 100 24.41 -0.10 -13.16
C THR A 100 23.18 -0.44 -12.30
N PRO A 101 22.06 0.33 -12.38
CA PRO A 101 20.82 -0.03 -11.70
C PRO A 101 20.34 -1.42 -12.08
N VAL A 102 20.01 -2.24 -11.08
CA VAL A 102 19.48 -3.59 -11.29
C VAL A 102 18.00 -3.49 -11.65
N ALA A 103 17.62 -4.08 -12.78
CA ALA A 103 16.22 -4.26 -13.18
C ALA A 103 15.77 -5.69 -12.85
N ASP A 104 14.47 -5.86 -12.68
CA ASP A 104 13.86 -7.17 -12.62
C ASP A 104 13.94 -7.87 -13.98
N ALA A 105 14.20 -9.17 -14.00
CA ALA A 105 14.23 -9.93 -15.24
C ALA A 105 12.81 -10.13 -15.80
N ASP A 106 11.82 -10.28 -14.92
CA ASP A 106 10.42 -10.49 -15.30
C ASP A 106 9.73 -9.15 -15.61
N TRP A 107 10.25 -8.05 -15.07
CA TRP A 107 9.76 -6.67 -15.25
C TRP A 107 10.92 -5.72 -15.60
N PRO A 108 11.42 -5.74 -16.86
CA PRO A 108 12.67 -5.08 -17.25
C PRO A 108 12.63 -3.54 -17.20
N ASP A 109 11.45 -2.94 -17.05
CA ASP A 109 11.25 -1.52 -16.83
C ASP A 109 11.20 -1.13 -15.34
N GLU A 110 11.24 -2.10 -14.43
CA GLU A 110 11.24 -1.88 -12.99
C GLU A 110 12.61 -2.11 -12.36
N TYR A 111 13.21 -1.04 -11.84
CA TYR A 111 14.47 -1.11 -11.10
C TYR A 111 14.23 -1.42 -9.62
N ILE A 112 15.16 -2.13 -9.00
CA ILE A 112 15.04 -2.54 -7.59
C ILE A 112 15.39 -1.38 -6.67
N LEU A 113 14.54 -1.11 -5.69
CA LEU A 113 14.83 -0.10 -4.66
C LEU A 113 15.68 -0.71 -3.56
N ASP A 114 16.70 0.01 -3.11
CA ASP A 114 17.60 -0.40 -2.04
C ASP A 114 17.28 0.34 -0.73
N PRO A 115 16.54 -0.28 0.20
CA PRO A 115 16.22 0.33 1.49
C PRO A 115 17.30 0.09 2.57
N SER A 116 18.51 -0.34 2.22
CA SER A 116 19.52 -0.77 3.20
C SER A 116 19.93 0.35 4.16
N THR A 117 20.10 1.59 3.68
CA THR A 117 20.48 2.73 4.52
C THR A 117 19.30 3.65 4.87
N PRO A 118 19.34 4.37 6.02
CA PRO A 118 18.33 5.37 6.36
C PRO A 118 18.17 6.48 5.30
N SER A 119 19.26 6.89 4.66
CA SER A 119 19.23 7.89 3.58
C SER A 119 18.49 7.37 2.35
N GLN A 120 18.73 6.12 1.94
CA GLN A 120 18.02 5.54 0.81
C GLN A 120 16.53 5.37 1.12
N ARG A 121 16.18 4.89 2.32
CA ARG A 121 14.76 4.85 2.77
C ARG A 121 14.11 6.22 2.72
N THR A 122 14.82 7.28 3.14
CA THR A 122 14.30 8.65 3.06
C THR A 122 14.04 9.07 1.61
N THR A 123 14.98 8.80 0.71
CA THR A 123 14.82 9.04 -0.74
C THR A 123 13.62 8.30 -1.31
N ILE A 124 13.47 7.01 -1.00
CA ILE A 124 12.34 6.19 -1.44
C ILE A 124 11.01 6.80 -0.95
N LEU A 125 10.92 7.12 0.34
CA LEU A 125 9.73 7.72 0.93
C LEU A 125 9.39 9.08 0.29
N GLN A 126 10.39 9.89 -0.08
CA GLN A 126 10.16 11.16 -0.78
C GLN A 126 9.52 10.96 -2.16
N VAL A 127 9.89 9.90 -2.89
CA VAL A 127 9.31 9.58 -4.20
C VAL A 127 7.91 8.99 -4.07
N LEU A 128 7.68 8.11 -3.10
CA LEU A 128 6.41 7.39 -2.94
C LEU A 128 5.32 8.19 -2.22
N THR A 129 5.70 9.08 -1.29
CA THR A 129 4.73 9.86 -0.48
C THR A 129 3.73 10.66 -1.33
N PRO A 130 4.11 11.33 -2.43
CA PRO A 130 3.15 11.98 -3.32
C PRO A 130 2.10 11.04 -3.91
N GLY A 131 2.47 9.81 -4.26
CA GLY A 131 1.53 8.79 -4.76
C GLY A 131 0.54 8.37 -3.68
N LEU A 132 1.05 8.04 -2.49
CA LEU A 132 0.23 7.69 -1.34
C LEU A 132 -0.71 8.85 -0.92
N ASN A 133 -0.24 10.10 -0.98
CA ASN A 133 -1.08 11.29 -0.78
C ASN A 133 -2.22 11.37 -1.79
N ARG A 134 -1.97 11.06 -3.07
CA ARG A 134 -3.01 11.03 -4.10
C ARG A 134 -4.04 9.95 -3.84
N CYS A 135 -3.63 8.76 -3.41
CA CYS A 135 -4.56 7.70 -3.00
C CYS A 135 -5.53 8.20 -1.92
N ALA A 136 -5.01 8.81 -0.85
CA ALA A 136 -5.83 9.39 0.21
C ALA A 136 -6.75 10.51 -0.31
N ALA A 137 -6.22 11.43 -1.13
CA ALA A 137 -6.98 12.55 -1.66
C ALA A 137 -8.08 12.14 -2.64
N ASN A 138 -7.88 11.04 -3.39
CA ASN A 138 -8.86 10.49 -4.31
C ASN A 138 -9.95 9.68 -3.61
N GLY A 139 -9.80 9.41 -2.31
CA GLY A 139 -10.81 8.68 -1.52
C GLY A 139 -10.65 7.16 -1.56
N PHE A 140 -9.44 6.65 -1.77
CA PHE A 140 -9.16 5.24 -1.48
C PHE A 140 -9.25 4.98 0.03
N ASP A 141 -9.64 3.76 0.40
CA ASP A 141 -9.79 3.33 1.79
C ASP A 141 -8.48 2.73 2.34
N ALA A 142 -7.66 2.19 1.45
CA ALA A 142 -6.42 1.52 1.79
C ALA A 142 -5.36 1.65 0.70
N VAL A 143 -4.13 1.24 1.03
CA VAL A 143 -3.04 1.03 0.09
C VAL A 143 -2.51 -0.39 0.16
N GLU A 144 -1.98 -0.86 -0.96
CA GLU A 144 -1.17 -2.07 -1.07
C GLU A 144 0.17 -1.64 -1.69
N ILE A 145 1.26 -1.99 -1.01
CA ILE A 145 2.61 -1.63 -1.46
C ILE A 145 3.31 -2.91 -1.94
N ASP A 146 3.53 -3.00 -3.25
CA ASP A 146 4.04 -4.22 -3.89
C ASP A 146 5.54 -4.45 -3.70
N ASN A 147 5.97 -5.70 -3.92
CA ASN A 147 7.34 -6.18 -3.91
C ASN A 147 8.01 -6.22 -2.54
N LEU A 148 7.23 -6.34 -1.46
CA LEU A 148 7.73 -6.46 -0.09
C LEU A 148 8.78 -7.57 0.08
N ASP A 149 8.64 -8.67 -0.67
CA ASP A 149 9.53 -9.82 -0.69
C ASP A 149 10.84 -9.61 -1.46
N THR A 150 11.17 -8.39 -1.89
CA THR A 150 12.36 -8.08 -2.72
C THR A 150 13.67 -8.70 -2.19
N PHE A 151 13.84 -8.81 -0.87
CA PHE A 151 15.03 -9.40 -0.24
C PHE A 151 15.16 -10.92 -0.45
N THR A 152 14.08 -11.60 -0.85
CA THR A 152 14.10 -13.03 -1.21
C THR A 152 14.64 -13.23 -2.63
N ARG A 153 14.41 -12.26 -3.52
CA ARG A 153 14.80 -12.29 -4.94
C ARG A 153 16.17 -11.63 -5.18
N PHE A 154 16.52 -10.63 -4.37
CA PHE A 154 17.77 -9.89 -4.46
C PHE A 154 18.56 -9.98 -3.14
N PRO A 155 19.51 -10.94 -3.01
CA PRO A 155 20.25 -11.16 -1.76
C PRO A 155 21.10 -9.97 -1.27
N ALA A 156 21.35 -8.99 -2.14
CA ALA A 156 22.02 -7.74 -1.78
C ALA A 156 21.12 -6.80 -0.95
N ILE A 157 19.80 -7.00 -0.99
CA ILE A 157 18.84 -6.22 -0.19
C ILE A 157 18.70 -6.86 1.18
N GLU A 158 19.04 -6.10 2.23
CA GLU A 158 18.86 -6.58 3.59
C GLU A 158 17.38 -6.60 3.97
N ARG A 159 16.89 -7.76 4.44
CA ARG A 159 15.54 -7.94 4.99
C ARG A 159 15.18 -6.91 6.06
N ALA A 160 16.14 -6.54 6.91
CA ALA A 160 15.93 -5.51 7.94
C ALA A 160 15.62 -4.13 7.33
N GLY A 161 16.33 -3.75 6.27
CA GLY A 161 16.06 -2.50 5.55
C GLY A 161 14.66 -2.48 4.93
N ALA A 162 14.25 -3.59 4.31
CA ALA A 162 12.91 -3.73 3.74
C ALA A 162 11.81 -3.63 4.81
N MET A 163 12.00 -4.26 5.98
CA MET A 163 11.06 -4.19 7.11
C MET A 163 10.95 -2.77 7.70
N GLU A 164 12.06 -2.04 7.82
CA GLU A 164 12.05 -0.64 8.28
C GLU A 164 11.37 0.30 7.27
N LEU A 165 11.55 0.04 5.97
CA LEU A 165 10.82 0.76 4.93
C LEU A 165 9.31 0.45 5.00
N ALA A 166 8.93 -0.81 5.14
CA ALA A 166 7.54 -1.22 5.34
C ALA A 166 6.90 -0.53 6.56
N ARG A 167 7.62 -0.47 7.69
CA ARG A 167 7.17 0.26 8.90
C ARG A 167 6.90 1.74 8.62
N SER A 168 7.72 2.35 7.77
CA SER A 168 7.55 3.75 7.35
C SER A 168 6.32 3.93 6.45
N TYR A 169 6.06 3.00 5.53
CA TYR A 169 4.83 3.02 4.73
C TYR A 169 3.58 2.84 5.57
N ILE A 170 3.59 1.92 6.54
CA ILE A 170 2.48 1.71 7.47
C ILE A 170 2.17 2.99 8.24
N ALA A 171 3.19 3.63 8.82
CA ALA A 171 3.01 4.90 9.53
C ALA A 171 2.47 6.01 8.61
N LEU A 172 2.91 6.06 7.34
CA LEU A 172 2.41 7.04 6.37
C LEU A 172 0.94 6.78 5.99
N ALA A 173 0.56 5.52 5.76
CA ALA A 173 -0.81 5.12 5.43
C ALA A 173 -1.76 5.45 6.60
N HIS A 174 -1.44 4.97 7.80
CA HIS A 174 -2.24 5.22 9.01
C HIS A 174 -2.36 6.71 9.33
N GLY A 175 -1.28 7.48 9.16
CA GLY A 175 -1.30 8.94 9.32
C GLY A 175 -2.23 9.69 8.36
N ARG A 176 -2.73 9.01 7.31
CA ARG A 176 -3.69 9.52 6.33
C ARG A 176 -5.07 8.85 6.43
N GLY A 177 -5.28 8.04 7.46
CA GLY A 177 -6.53 7.29 7.65
C GLY A 177 -6.72 6.12 6.67
N LEU A 178 -5.66 5.70 5.99
CA LEU A 178 -5.66 4.55 5.08
C LEU A 178 -5.27 3.29 5.85
N ALA A 179 -5.95 2.17 5.60
CA ALA A 179 -5.42 0.86 5.96
C ALA A 179 -4.27 0.48 5.00
N ILE A 180 -3.45 -0.50 5.39
CA ILE A 180 -2.36 -0.99 4.55
C ILE A 180 -2.30 -2.51 4.51
N GLY A 181 -2.27 -3.05 3.30
CA GLY A 181 -2.14 -4.48 3.04
C GLY A 181 -0.69 -4.92 2.97
N GLN A 182 -0.38 -6.08 3.56
CA GLN A 182 0.85 -6.81 3.26
C GLN A 182 0.68 -7.48 1.89
N LYS A 183 1.53 -7.15 0.92
CA LYS A 183 1.56 -7.83 -0.39
C LYS A 183 2.56 -8.98 -0.36
N ASN A 184 2.09 -10.20 -0.65
CA ASN A 184 2.88 -11.44 -0.66
C ASN A 184 3.77 -11.58 0.60
N ALA A 185 5.01 -12.09 0.47
CA ALA A 185 5.95 -12.32 1.57
C ALA A 185 5.36 -13.15 2.74
N ALA A 186 4.92 -14.37 2.46
CA ALA A 186 4.25 -15.26 3.44
C ALA A 186 5.09 -15.47 4.71
N GLU A 187 6.41 -15.54 4.57
CA GLU A 187 7.38 -15.69 5.65
C GLU A 187 7.43 -14.49 6.60
N LEU A 188 6.85 -13.35 6.20
CA LEU A 188 6.67 -12.17 7.03
C LEU A 188 5.32 -12.10 7.73
N ALA A 189 4.29 -12.82 7.30
CA ALA A 189 2.89 -12.57 7.69
C ALA A 189 2.68 -12.43 9.22
N GLY A 190 3.28 -13.32 10.02
CA GLY A 190 3.20 -13.23 11.48
C GLY A 190 3.86 -11.97 12.07
N ILE A 191 5.03 -11.58 11.56
CA ILE A 191 5.75 -10.37 11.96
C ILE A 191 5.05 -9.12 11.39
N GLY A 192 4.58 -9.18 10.15
CA GLY A 192 3.86 -8.13 9.45
C GLY A 192 2.62 -7.71 10.21
N ARG A 193 1.79 -8.68 10.61
CA ARG A 193 0.61 -8.41 11.42
C ARG A 193 0.95 -8.02 12.87
N GLY A 194 1.83 -8.79 13.52
CA GLY A 194 2.05 -8.68 14.96
C GLY A 194 2.99 -7.55 15.40
N GLN A 195 3.93 -7.13 14.55
CA GLN A 195 5.02 -6.21 14.94
C GLN A 195 5.16 -4.99 14.03
N LEU A 196 4.92 -5.14 12.73
CA LEU A 196 4.98 -4.01 11.79
C LEU A 196 3.67 -3.22 11.80
N GLY A 197 2.53 -3.92 11.87
CA GLY A 197 1.20 -3.30 11.96
C GLY A 197 0.46 -3.22 10.63
N PHE A 198 0.71 -4.16 9.70
CA PHE A 198 -0.18 -4.33 8.54
C PHE A 198 -1.59 -4.72 9.00
N ASP A 199 -2.59 -4.29 8.23
CA ASP A 199 -4.00 -4.39 8.59
C ASP A 199 -4.68 -5.63 8.00
N PHE A 200 -4.33 -5.96 6.76
CA PHE A 200 -4.81 -7.11 5.98
C PHE A 200 -3.69 -7.65 5.09
N ALA A 201 -3.94 -8.72 4.35
CA ALA A 201 -3.00 -9.25 3.35
C ALA A 201 -3.63 -9.30 1.95
N VAL A 202 -2.82 -9.08 0.93
CA VAL A 202 -3.13 -9.37 -0.47
C VAL A 202 -2.08 -10.35 -0.96
N THR A 203 -2.53 -11.51 -1.42
CA THR A 203 -1.65 -12.61 -1.80
C THR A 203 -1.99 -13.09 -3.20
N GLU A 204 -0.94 -13.35 -3.96
CA GLU A 204 -0.99 -14.01 -5.25
C GLU A 204 -0.50 -15.45 -5.09
N GLU A 205 -1.27 -16.40 -5.63
CA GLU A 205 -0.88 -17.79 -5.80
C GLU A 205 -0.60 -18.57 -4.51
N CYS A 206 -1.19 -18.18 -3.38
CA CYS A 206 -0.94 -18.88 -2.12
C CYS A 206 -1.32 -20.36 -2.19
N ALA A 207 -2.30 -20.74 -3.03
CA ALA A 207 -2.64 -22.14 -3.23
C ALA A 207 -1.56 -22.88 -4.02
N ALA A 208 -0.96 -22.23 -5.02
CA ALA A 208 0.12 -22.82 -5.82
C ALA A 208 1.37 -23.11 -4.99
N TYR A 209 1.65 -22.27 -3.98
CA TYR A 209 2.82 -22.38 -3.11
C TYR A 209 2.54 -23.01 -1.74
N ASP A 210 1.34 -23.55 -1.50
CA ASP A 210 0.94 -24.17 -0.22
C ASP A 210 1.16 -23.25 1.00
N GLU A 211 0.80 -21.97 0.84
CA GLU A 211 1.09 -20.92 1.83
C GLU A 211 -0.15 -20.12 2.28
N CYS A 212 -1.36 -20.49 1.86
CA CYS A 212 -2.58 -19.75 2.24
C CYS A 212 -2.77 -19.63 3.76
N ASN A 213 -2.49 -20.71 4.52
CA ASN A 213 -2.56 -20.68 5.98
C ASN A 213 -1.52 -19.74 6.63
N ALA A 214 -0.40 -19.44 5.97
CA ALA A 214 0.59 -18.48 6.48
C ALA A 214 -0.01 -17.07 6.57
N TYR A 215 -0.96 -16.74 5.69
CA TYR A 215 -1.69 -15.48 5.70
C TYR A 215 -2.94 -15.53 6.59
N THR A 216 -3.80 -16.54 6.42
CA THR A 216 -5.08 -16.60 7.15
C THR A 216 -4.91 -16.83 8.65
N GLY A 217 -3.79 -17.44 9.09
CA GLY A 217 -3.44 -17.55 10.51
C GLY A 217 -3.34 -16.19 11.23
N PRO A 218 -2.42 -15.28 10.83
CA PRO A 218 -2.27 -13.97 11.46
C PRO A 218 -3.35 -12.95 11.07
N TYR A 219 -3.83 -12.95 9.82
CA TYR A 219 -4.77 -11.93 9.34
C TYR A 219 -6.24 -12.33 9.46
N GLY A 220 -6.53 -13.60 9.78
CA GLY A 220 -7.90 -14.11 9.85
C GLY A 220 -8.61 -13.98 8.51
N PRO A 221 -9.86 -13.47 8.46
CA PRO A 221 -10.62 -13.37 7.22
C PRO A 221 -10.21 -12.18 6.34
N HIS A 222 -9.33 -11.28 6.80
CA HIS A 222 -8.89 -10.10 6.05
C HIS A 222 -7.68 -10.45 5.16
N VAL A 223 -7.89 -11.40 4.26
CA VAL A 223 -6.96 -11.81 3.21
C VAL A 223 -7.69 -11.72 1.88
N LEU A 224 -7.07 -11.07 0.90
CA LEU A 224 -7.52 -11.05 -0.48
C LEU A 224 -6.62 -11.99 -1.28
N GLN A 225 -7.18 -13.08 -1.81
CA GLN A 225 -6.44 -14.13 -2.49
C GLN A 225 -6.68 -14.07 -3.99
N ILE A 226 -5.61 -13.93 -4.77
CA ILE A 226 -5.62 -13.91 -6.22
C ILE A 226 -4.89 -15.17 -6.70
N GLU A 227 -5.55 -15.98 -7.50
CA GLU A 227 -4.92 -17.11 -8.20
C GLU A 227 -4.84 -16.79 -9.70
N TYR A 228 -3.84 -17.35 -10.38
CA TYR A 228 -3.66 -17.13 -11.82
C TYR A 228 -3.88 -18.40 -12.64
N VAL A 229 -4.56 -18.26 -13.78
CA VAL A 229 -4.91 -19.40 -14.66
C VAL A 229 -3.72 -20.20 -15.18
N ASP A 230 -2.56 -19.57 -15.27
CA ASP A 230 -1.32 -20.15 -15.77
C ASP A 230 -0.51 -20.87 -14.68
N ASN A 231 -0.91 -20.77 -13.40
CA ASN A 231 -0.21 -21.37 -12.27
C ASN A 231 -1.15 -21.98 -11.21
N LEU A 232 -2.28 -22.54 -11.64
CA LEU A 232 -3.17 -23.25 -10.72
C LEU A 232 -2.60 -24.63 -10.34
N PRO A 233 -2.50 -24.98 -9.03
CA PRO A 233 -2.03 -26.30 -8.60
C PRO A 233 -3.07 -27.41 -8.83
N ALA A 234 -4.34 -27.02 -8.94
CA ALA A 234 -5.51 -27.88 -9.09
C ALA A 234 -6.64 -27.10 -9.78
N PRO A 235 -7.71 -27.76 -10.27
CA PRO A 235 -8.87 -27.05 -10.78
C PRO A 235 -9.39 -26.01 -9.77
N PHE A 236 -9.80 -24.83 -10.23
CA PHE A 236 -10.18 -23.71 -9.34
C PHE A 236 -11.28 -24.09 -8.32
N ALA A 237 -12.20 -24.99 -8.69
CA ALA A 237 -13.21 -25.52 -7.76
C ALA A 237 -12.61 -26.24 -6.55
N ALA A 238 -11.45 -26.90 -6.69
CA ALA A 238 -10.72 -27.51 -5.59
C ALA A 238 -10.05 -26.45 -4.70
N VAL A 239 -9.49 -25.39 -5.28
CA VAL A 239 -8.98 -24.23 -4.54
C VAL A 239 -10.12 -23.59 -3.73
N CYS A 240 -11.30 -23.40 -4.34
CA CYS A 240 -12.48 -22.87 -3.65
C CYS A 240 -13.02 -23.78 -2.53
N ALA A 241 -12.70 -25.08 -2.56
CA ALA A 241 -13.08 -26.03 -1.52
C ALA A 241 -12.00 -26.19 -0.43
N ALA A 242 -10.81 -25.60 -0.60
CA ALA A 242 -9.72 -25.71 0.35
C ALA A 242 -10.09 -25.03 1.68
N PRO A 243 -9.84 -25.67 2.83
CA PRO A 243 -10.27 -25.17 4.13
C PRO A 243 -9.47 -23.95 4.61
N ASP A 244 -8.29 -23.72 4.06
CA ASP A 244 -7.36 -22.65 4.40
C ASP A 244 -7.40 -21.47 3.43
N ARG A 245 -8.28 -21.52 2.40
CA ARG A 245 -8.49 -20.40 1.47
C ARG A 245 -9.00 -19.16 2.19
N ALA A 246 -8.69 -18.00 1.63
CA ALA A 246 -9.31 -16.75 2.04
C ALA A 246 -10.79 -16.67 1.63
N PRO A 247 -11.65 -15.94 2.39
CA PRO A 247 -13.05 -15.75 2.01
C PRO A 247 -13.22 -15.13 0.62
N LEU A 248 -12.42 -14.09 0.32
CA LEU A 248 -12.38 -13.43 -0.99
C LEU A 248 -11.22 -14.02 -1.80
N THR A 249 -11.55 -15.04 -2.61
CA THR A 249 -10.62 -15.72 -3.51
C THR A 249 -11.10 -15.58 -4.95
N ILE A 250 -10.23 -15.08 -5.83
CA ILE A 250 -10.49 -14.92 -7.26
C ILE A 250 -9.48 -15.68 -8.13
N LEU A 251 -9.88 -16.00 -9.36
CA LEU A 251 -9.00 -16.47 -10.42
C LEU A 251 -8.92 -15.40 -11.51
N ARG A 252 -7.72 -15.01 -11.89
CA ARG A 252 -7.46 -13.98 -12.92
C ARG A 252 -6.51 -14.47 -14.01
N ASP A 253 -6.52 -13.78 -15.13
CA ASP A 253 -5.41 -13.78 -16.08
C ASP A 253 -4.20 -13.02 -15.52
N ARG A 254 -2.98 -13.42 -15.91
CA ARG A 254 -1.71 -12.85 -15.43
C ARG A 254 -1.62 -11.34 -15.65
N ASP A 255 -2.11 -10.90 -16.81
CA ASP A 255 -2.07 -9.50 -17.24
C ASP A 255 -3.16 -8.65 -16.58
N LEU A 256 -4.03 -9.24 -15.75
CA LEU A 256 -5.10 -8.58 -15.00
C LEU A 256 -5.98 -7.67 -15.88
N THR A 257 -6.24 -8.13 -17.11
CA THR A 257 -6.92 -7.37 -18.14
C THR A 257 -8.38 -7.07 -17.77
N PRO A 258 -8.96 -5.96 -18.26
CA PRO A 258 -10.36 -5.63 -18.01
C PRO A 258 -11.33 -6.52 -18.82
N PRO A 259 -12.59 -6.65 -18.39
CA PRO A 259 -13.62 -7.36 -19.13
C PRO A 259 -13.73 -6.90 -20.60
N GLY A 260 -13.76 -7.86 -21.52
CA GLY A 260 -13.83 -7.61 -22.96
C GLY A 260 -12.47 -7.51 -23.67
N ALA A 261 -11.36 -7.44 -22.92
CA ALA A 261 -10.03 -7.61 -23.48
C ALA A 261 -9.77 -9.07 -23.90
N ALA A 262 -8.91 -9.27 -24.88
CA ALA A 262 -8.47 -10.60 -25.27
C ALA A 262 -7.67 -11.24 -24.12
N GLY A 263 -7.96 -12.50 -23.80
CA GLY A 263 -7.28 -13.21 -22.72
C GLY A 263 -7.86 -12.97 -21.32
N HIS A 264 -8.85 -12.09 -21.18
CA HIS A 264 -9.50 -11.80 -19.90
C HIS A 264 -10.08 -13.07 -19.25
N VAL A 265 -9.68 -13.33 -18.01
CA VAL A 265 -10.26 -14.37 -17.16
C VAL A 265 -10.62 -13.77 -15.81
N TYR A 266 -11.86 -13.99 -15.37
CA TYR A 266 -12.31 -13.67 -14.02
C TYR A 266 -13.24 -14.76 -13.52
N GLN A 267 -12.94 -15.33 -12.35
CA GLN A 267 -13.87 -16.15 -11.56
C GLN A 267 -13.69 -15.82 -10.08
N GLN A 268 -14.73 -16.02 -9.27
CA GLN A 268 -14.65 -15.87 -7.81
C GLN A 268 -15.20 -17.13 -7.14
N CYS A 269 -14.57 -17.55 -6.05
CA CYS A 269 -15.13 -18.58 -5.18
C CYS A 269 -16.46 -18.12 -4.55
N PRO A 270 -17.38 -19.05 -4.25
CA PRO A 270 -18.66 -18.74 -3.61
C PRO A 270 -18.49 -18.25 -2.17
#